data_AF-A0A0A9VY52-F1
#
_entry.id   AF-A0A0A9VY52-F1
#
_cell.length_a   1.000
_cell.length_b   1.000
_cell.length_c   1.000
_cell.angle_alpha   90.00
_cell.angle_beta   90.00
_cell.angle_gamma   90.00
#
_symmetry.space_group_name_H-M   'P 1'
#
loop_
_entity.id
_entity.type
_entity.pdbx_description
1 polymer ?
#
loop_
_entity_poly.entity_id
_entity_poly.type
_entity_poly.pdbx_seq_one_letter_code
_entity_poly.pdbx_strand_id
1 'polypeptide(L)'
;HFGGDASQGIYSPFTPLLSQEIRLMVRIYLIRGHKLNAKDESNLNPYLQVLTPSMTISDRGHIFLLEKSPVFALKFELQVKLPFDSSITLRVMDWDKYSDDDLIGDTVIDIENRFFSRHRGSCGLAEFYNSEGYNQWRDVYKPSEILESLCESNNLSPPVYSGLKVVVAGKTFKGIFTDEDIKE
;
A
#
# COMPACT_ATOMS: atom_id res chain seq x y z
N HIS A 1 21.36 23.29 -17.60
CA HIS A 1 20.08 22.73 -18.09
C HIS A 1 20.04 21.29 -17.59
N PHE A 2 19.55 21.08 -16.37
CA PHE A 2 19.35 19.75 -15.80
C PHE A 2 17.83 19.59 -15.63
N GLY A 3 17.15 19.37 -16.74
CA GLY A 3 15.76 18.95 -16.74
C GLY A 3 15.74 17.43 -16.83
N GLY A 4 15.50 16.76 -15.70
CA GLY A 4 15.08 15.37 -15.73
C GLY A 4 13.71 15.28 -16.40
N ASP A 5 13.53 14.28 -17.25
CA ASP A 5 12.27 14.04 -17.93
C ASP A 5 11.18 13.69 -16.89
N ALA A 6 10.15 14.53 -16.83
CA ALA A 6 9.01 14.35 -15.95
C ALA A 6 8.29 13.02 -16.18
N SER A 7 8.49 12.32 -17.31
CA SER A 7 7.94 10.98 -17.56
C SER A 7 8.39 9.92 -16.54
N GLN A 8 9.54 10.13 -15.90
CA GLN A 8 10.26 9.13 -15.10
C GLN A 8 9.86 9.07 -13.62
N GLY A 9 8.97 9.94 -13.16
CA GLY A 9 8.49 9.93 -11.77
C GLY A 9 9.40 10.61 -10.77
N ILE A 10 9.04 10.49 -9.48
CA ILE A 10 9.68 11.21 -8.37
C ILE A 10 11.18 10.84 -8.25
N TYR A 11 11.62 9.77 -8.91
CA TYR A 11 13.02 9.39 -8.98
C TYR A 11 13.42 8.85 -10.35
N SER A 12 14.26 9.60 -11.07
CA SER A 12 15.19 9.05 -12.05
C SER A 12 16.30 10.07 -12.35
N PRO A 13 17.56 9.69 -12.62
CA PRO A 13 18.18 8.37 -12.54
C PRO A 13 19.37 8.37 -11.52
N PHE A 14 19.46 7.30 -10.72
CA PHE A 14 20.64 6.88 -9.93
C PHE A 14 21.09 7.68 -8.66
N THR A 15 21.29 6.87 -7.60
CA THR A 15 22.36 6.95 -6.58
C THR A 15 22.37 8.17 -5.65
N PRO A 16 21.66 8.14 -4.49
CA PRO A 16 22.28 7.51 -3.30
C PRO A 16 21.33 6.81 -2.31
N LEU A 17 20.02 6.69 -2.57
CA LEU A 17 19.09 6.06 -1.60
C LEU A 17 19.27 4.53 -1.46
N LEU A 18 19.95 3.88 -2.40
CA LEU A 18 20.26 2.45 -2.35
C LEU A 18 21.38 2.08 -1.35
N SER A 19 22.07 3.04 -0.74
CA SER A 19 23.11 2.77 0.27
C SER A 19 22.61 2.82 1.71
N GLN A 20 21.35 3.21 1.94
CA GLN A 20 20.81 3.36 3.29
C GLN A 20 19.55 2.49 3.46
N GLU A 21 19.54 1.68 4.52
CA GLU A 21 18.39 0.84 4.86
C GLU A 21 17.16 1.72 5.16
N ILE A 22 16.07 1.53 4.42
CA ILE A 22 14.80 2.21 4.68
C ILE A 22 13.90 1.25 5.45
N ARG A 23 13.43 1.68 6.62
CA ARG A 23 12.49 0.92 7.45
C ARG A 23 11.08 1.42 7.21
N LEU A 24 10.21 0.52 6.75
CA LEU A 24 8.79 0.81 6.52
C LEU A 24 7.94 -0.06 7.45
N MET A 25 6.76 0.45 7.80
CA MET A 25 5.72 -0.32 8.45
C MET A 25 4.61 -0.58 7.44
N VAL A 26 4.35 -1.86 7.16
CA VAL A 26 3.34 -2.29 6.20
C VAL A 26 2.17 -2.90 6.96
N ARG A 27 0.97 -2.38 6.69
CA ARG A 27 -0.30 -2.94 7.19
C ARG A 27 -1.04 -3.63 6.06
N ILE A 28 -1.39 -4.89 6.26
CA ILE A 28 -2.07 -5.71 5.27
C ILE A 28 -3.43 -6.08 5.84
N TYR A 29 -4.49 -5.72 5.11
CA TYR A 29 -5.85 -6.06 5.45
C TYR A 29 -6.34 -7.17 4.51
N LEU A 30 -6.60 -8.35 5.06
CA LEU A 30 -7.12 -9.50 4.34
C LEU A 30 -8.59 -9.67 4.71
N ILE A 31 -9.47 -9.33 3.77
CA ILE A 31 -10.91 -9.23 4.05
C ILE A 31 -11.62 -10.57 3.82
N ARG A 32 -11.50 -11.14 2.61
CA ARG A 32 -12.21 -12.37 2.22
C ARG A 32 -11.53 -13.11 1.08
N GLY A 33 -11.62 -14.43 1.10
CA GLY A 33 -11.45 -15.29 -0.06
C GLY A 33 -12.77 -15.43 -0.83
N HIS A 34 -12.71 -15.74 -2.13
CA HIS A 34 -13.92 -16.00 -2.90
C HIS A 34 -13.72 -17.17 -3.85
N LYS A 35 -14.56 -18.21 -3.70
CA LYS A 35 -14.55 -19.40 -4.56
C LYS A 35 -13.14 -20.02 -4.68
N LEU A 36 -12.49 -20.20 -3.53
CA LEU A 36 -11.24 -20.95 -3.43
C LEU A 36 -11.47 -22.37 -3.96
N ASN A 37 -10.50 -22.85 -4.74
CA ASN A 37 -10.51 -24.20 -5.27
C ASN A 37 -9.47 -25.02 -4.53
N ALA A 38 -9.86 -26.21 -4.10
CA ALA A 38 -8.91 -27.17 -3.56
C ALA A 38 -8.02 -27.65 -4.70
N LYS A 39 -6.80 -28.06 -4.36
CA LYS A 39 -5.87 -28.64 -5.31
C LYS A 39 -6.35 -30.01 -5.80
N ASP A 40 -6.99 -30.77 -4.91
CA ASP A 40 -7.54 -32.09 -5.14
C ASP A 40 -9.07 -32.12 -4.88
N GLU A 41 -9.72 -33.28 -5.00
CA GLU A 41 -11.14 -33.48 -4.63
C GLU A 41 -11.40 -33.46 -3.11
N SER A 42 -10.55 -32.75 -2.36
CA SER A 42 -10.58 -32.66 -0.91
C SER A 42 -11.50 -31.56 -0.40
N ASN A 43 -11.72 -31.61 0.91
CA ASN A 43 -12.39 -30.56 1.67
C ASN A 43 -11.40 -29.42 1.96
N LEU A 44 -11.78 -28.19 1.60
CA LEU A 44 -10.92 -27.01 1.72
C LEU A 44 -11.00 -26.42 3.13
N ASN A 45 -9.86 -26.30 3.80
CA ASN A 45 -9.72 -25.76 5.14
C ASN A 45 -8.71 -24.58 5.14
N PRO A 46 -9.10 -23.39 4.65
CA PRO A 46 -8.12 -22.38 4.31
C PRO A 46 -7.58 -21.67 5.55
N TYR A 47 -6.31 -21.30 5.46
CA TYR A 47 -5.63 -20.38 6.38
C TYR A 47 -4.61 -19.52 5.58
N LEU A 48 -4.07 -18.47 6.20
CA LEU A 48 -3.20 -17.48 5.57
C LEU A 48 -1.75 -17.57 6.03
N GLN A 49 -0.84 -17.25 5.11
CA GLN A 49 0.55 -16.93 5.42
C GLN A 49 0.96 -15.62 4.78
N VAL A 50 1.79 -14.86 5.50
CA VAL A 50 2.45 -13.64 5.03
C VAL A 50 3.94 -13.86 5.10
N LEU A 51 4.63 -13.74 3.98
CA LEU A 51 6.07 -13.98 3.88
C LEU A 51 6.77 -12.73 3.36
N THR A 52 7.93 -12.43 3.91
CA THR A 52 8.97 -11.56 3.35
C THR A 52 10.26 -12.37 3.21
N PRO A 53 11.29 -11.86 2.52
CA PRO A 53 12.63 -12.47 2.56
C PRO A 53 13.18 -12.69 3.98
N SER A 54 12.86 -11.81 4.93
CA SER A 54 13.31 -11.91 6.33
C SER A 54 12.38 -12.67 7.28
N MET A 55 11.11 -12.88 6.93
CA MET A 55 10.09 -13.28 7.89
C MET A 55 9.01 -14.18 7.27
N THR A 56 8.44 -15.08 8.08
CA THR A 56 7.21 -15.78 7.73
C THR A 56 6.26 -15.73 8.93
N ILE A 57 5.05 -15.23 8.69
CA ILE A 57 3.93 -15.22 9.63
C ILE A 57 2.90 -16.21 9.09
N SER A 58 2.46 -17.14 9.93
CA SER A 58 1.43 -18.12 9.58
C SER A 58 0.28 -17.99 10.57
N ASP A 59 -0.94 -17.86 10.08
CA ASP A 59 -2.13 -17.85 10.93
C ASP A 59 -2.74 -19.23 11.13
N ARG A 60 -2.01 -20.31 10.82
CA ARG A 60 -2.46 -21.73 10.84
C ARG A 60 -3.26 -22.16 12.09
N GLY A 61 -3.23 -21.43 13.20
CA GLY A 61 -4.13 -21.64 14.33
C GLY A 61 -5.59 -21.23 14.09
N HIS A 62 -5.89 -20.51 13.01
CA HIS A 62 -7.20 -19.95 12.65
C HIS A 62 -7.70 -20.52 11.31
N ILE A 63 -7.75 -21.84 11.22
CA ILE A 63 -8.26 -22.55 10.05
C ILE A 63 -9.77 -22.37 9.94
N PHE A 64 -10.25 -22.03 8.75
CA PHE A 64 -11.68 -22.09 8.42
C PHE A 64 -12.00 -23.51 7.95
N LEU A 65 -12.97 -24.20 8.54
CA LEU A 65 -13.27 -25.59 8.16
C LEU A 65 -14.30 -25.65 7.04
N LEU A 66 -14.04 -26.45 6.01
CA LEU A 66 -14.97 -26.72 4.88
C LEU A 66 -15.48 -25.46 4.17
N GLU A 67 -14.68 -24.39 4.11
CA GLU A 67 -15.12 -23.06 3.67
C GLU A 67 -14.37 -22.60 2.41
N LYS A 68 -15.10 -22.37 1.31
CA LYS A 68 -14.52 -21.96 0.02
C LYS A 68 -14.52 -20.44 -0.19
N SER A 69 -15.23 -19.68 0.64
CA SER A 69 -15.27 -18.21 0.59
C SER A 69 -15.14 -17.61 2.00
N PRO A 70 -14.02 -17.88 2.70
CA PRO A 70 -13.83 -17.44 4.08
C PRO A 70 -13.80 -15.91 4.18
N VAL A 71 -14.42 -15.38 5.23
CA VAL A 71 -14.24 -13.99 5.65
C VAL A 71 -13.13 -13.96 6.69
N PHE A 72 -11.92 -13.62 6.25
CA PHE A 72 -10.76 -13.54 7.13
C PHE A 72 -10.89 -12.37 8.12
N ALA A 73 -11.20 -11.17 7.61
CA ALA A 73 -11.25 -9.92 8.38
C ALA A 73 -10.01 -9.71 9.29
N LEU A 74 -8.81 -10.06 8.78
CA LEU A 74 -7.55 -10.01 9.52
C LEU A 74 -6.69 -8.80 9.11
N LYS A 75 -5.90 -8.31 10.08
CA LYS A 75 -4.86 -7.31 9.88
C LYS A 75 -3.51 -7.89 10.25
N PHE A 76 -2.54 -7.82 9.34
CA PHE A 76 -1.13 -8.03 9.64
C PHE A 76 -0.41 -6.68 9.66
N GLU A 77 0.52 -6.51 10.60
CA GLU A 77 1.37 -5.33 10.69
C GLU A 77 2.83 -5.81 10.79
N LEU A 78 3.65 -5.43 9.81
CA LEU A 78 5.02 -5.92 9.67
C LEU A 78 5.97 -4.76 9.41
N GLN A 79 7.16 -4.85 10.00
CA GLN A 79 8.26 -3.95 9.71
C GLN A 79 9.13 -4.56 8.62
N VAL A 80 9.30 -3.84 7.50
CA VAL A 80 10.07 -4.29 6.33
C VAL A 80 11.27 -3.37 6.12
N LYS A 81 12.36 -3.93 5.60
CA LYS A 81 13.62 -3.21 5.36
C LYS A 81 13.99 -3.23 3.89
N LEU A 82 13.94 -2.09 3.19
CA LEU A 82 14.41 -2.03 1.81
C LEU A 82 15.93 -1.86 1.75
N PRO A 83 16.63 -2.50 0.79
CA PRO A 83 16.09 -3.32 -0.31
C PRO A 83 15.87 -4.81 0.04
N PHE A 84 16.15 -5.23 1.28
CA PHE A 84 16.16 -6.65 1.67
C PHE A 84 14.77 -7.30 1.58
N ASP A 85 13.75 -6.65 2.13
CA ASP A 85 12.35 -7.06 2.09
C ASP A 85 11.60 -6.37 0.93
N SER A 86 12.13 -6.54 -0.28
CA SER A 86 11.58 -5.89 -1.48
C SER A 86 10.19 -6.40 -1.88
N SER A 87 9.76 -7.54 -1.34
CA SER A 87 8.46 -8.13 -1.65
C SER A 87 7.78 -8.77 -0.43
N ILE A 88 6.45 -8.84 -0.51
CA ILE A 88 5.59 -9.57 0.42
C ILE A 88 4.79 -10.59 -0.36
N THR A 89 4.88 -11.86 0.02
CA THR A 89 4.07 -12.94 -0.54
C THR A 89 2.92 -13.27 0.41
N LEU A 90 1.70 -13.15 -0.08
CA LEU A 90 0.49 -13.57 0.63
C LEU A 90 0.06 -14.93 0.08
N ARG A 91 -0.06 -15.93 0.95
CA ARG A 91 -0.49 -17.28 0.56
C ARG A 91 -1.78 -17.64 1.25
N VAL A 92 -2.65 -18.34 0.52
CA VAL A 92 -3.77 -19.09 1.07
C VAL A 92 -3.38 -20.57 1.00
N MET A 93 -3.41 -21.23 2.15
CA MET A 93 -3.01 -22.62 2.32
C MET A 93 -4.23 -23.46 2.72
N ASP A 94 -4.28 -24.72 2.31
CA ASP A 94 -5.27 -25.71 2.71
C ASP A 94 -4.69 -26.58 3.82
N TRP A 95 -5.33 -26.58 5.00
CA TRP A 95 -4.88 -27.42 6.10
C TRP A 95 -5.30 -28.87 5.91
N ASP A 96 -4.33 -29.77 6.03
CA ASP A 96 -4.57 -31.20 5.99
C ASP A 96 -4.26 -31.89 7.32
N LYS A 97 -5.11 -32.87 7.66
CA LYS A 97 -4.96 -33.64 8.91
C LYS A 97 -3.89 -34.72 8.83
N TYR A 98 -3.72 -35.32 7.65
CA TYR A 98 -2.93 -36.55 7.45
C TYR A 98 -1.78 -36.38 6.45
N SER A 99 -1.66 -35.22 5.81
CA SER A 99 -0.63 -34.85 4.83
C SER A 99 -0.06 -33.47 5.16
N ASP A 100 0.94 -33.05 4.39
CA ASP A 100 1.40 -31.67 4.39
C ASP A 100 0.32 -30.75 3.83
N ASP A 101 0.24 -29.53 4.37
CA ASP A 101 -0.72 -28.52 3.93
C ASP A 101 -0.41 -28.06 2.49
N ASP A 102 -1.47 -27.94 1.69
CA ASP A 102 -1.36 -27.59 0.28
C ASP A 102 -1.43 -26.08 0.04
N LEU A 103 -0.67 -25.58 -0.93
CA LEU A 103 -0.86 -24.20 -1.40
C LEU A 103 -2.09 -24.13 -2.30
N ILE A 104 -3.09 -23.32 -1.90
CA ILE A 104 -4.25 -23.01 -2.75
C ILE A 104 -3.88 -21.96 -3.79
N GLY A 105 -3.16 -20.92 -3.36
CA GLY A 105 -2.66 -19.86 -4.24
C GLY A 105 -1.98 -18.74 -3.48
N ASP A 106 -1.20 -17.95 -4.21
CA ASP A 106 -0.46 -16.83 -3.65
C ASP A 106 -0.48 -15.59 -4.54
N THR A 107 -0.12 -14.46 -3.95
CA THR A 107 0.15 -13.23 -4.67
C THR A 107 1.38 -12.56 -4.08
N VAL A 108 2.22 -12.01 -4.96
CA VAL A 108 3.43 -11.29 -4.58
C VAL A 108 3.20 -9.80 -4.77
N ILE A 109 3.45 -9.05 -3.72
CA ILE A 109 3.40 -7.60 -3.66
C ILE A 109 4.84 -7.10 -3.69
N ASP A 110 5.20 -6.34 -4.73
CA ASP A 110 6.46 -5.62 -4.80
C ASP A 110 6.37 -4.32 -3.98
N ILE A 111 7.13 -4.26 -2.89
CA ILE A 111 7.16 -3.13 -1.96
C ILE A 111 8.04 -2.01 -2.50
N GLU A 112 9.17 -2.33 -3.12
CA GLU A 112 10.05 -1.31 -3.71
C GLU A 112 9.32 -0.56 -4.81
N ASN A 113 8.69 -1.28 -5.73
CA ASN A 113 7.92 -0.66 -6.81
C ASN A 113 6.76 0.17 -6.24
N ARG A 114 6.04 -0.30 -5.21
CA ARG A 114 4.98 0.50 -4.58
C ARG A 114 5.50 1.75 -3.86
N PHE A 115 6.66 1.65 -3.23
CA PHE A 115 7.27 2.76 -2.50
C PHE A 115 7.89 3.80 -3.43
N PHE A 116 8.58 3.36 -4.48
CA PHE A 116 9.28 4.22 -5.44
C PHE A 116 8.42 4.60 -6.67
N SER A 117 7.21 4.05 -6.81
CA SER A 117 6.32 4.37 -7.94
C SER A 117 5.95 5.85 -7.98
N ARG A 118 6.01 6.41 -9.20
CA ARG A 118 5.54 7.76 -9.54
C ARG A 118 4.09 8.02 -9.13
N HIS A 119 3.24 7.01 -9.24
CA HIS A 119 1.80 7.16 -9.08
C HIS A 119 1.34 7.04 -7.62
N ARG A 120 2.29 6.91 -6.68
CA ARG A 120 2.09 6.37 -5.33
C ARG A 120 1.52 4.96 -5.37
N GLY A 121 1.98 4.09 -4.47
CA GLY A 121 1.43 2.74 -4.33
C GLY A 121 -0.03 2.68 -3.84
N SER A 122 -0.75 3.81 -3.78
CA SER A 122 -2.16 3.86 -3.40
C SER A 122 -3.06 3.60 -4.61
N CYS A 123 -4.27 3.12 -4.37
CA CYS A 123 -5.29 2.88 -5.41
C CYS A 123 -5.87 4.19 -6.01
N GLY A 124 -5.10 5.28 -6.01
CA GLY A 124 -5.54 6.65 -6.29
C GLY A 124 -5.94 7.41 -5.02
N LEU A 125 -6.05 8.74 -5.14
CA LEU A 125 -6.61 9.61 -4.11
C LEU A 125 -8.13 9.52 -4.16
N ALA A 126 -8.79 9.53 -3.00
CA ALA A 126 -10.24 9.63 -2.94
C ALA A 126 -10.70 10.97 -3.54
N GLU A 127 -11.74 10.94 -4.38
CA GLU A 127 -12.32 12.16 -4.96
C GLU A 127 -12.91 13.08 -3.88
N PHE A 128 -13.45 12.47 -2.81
CA PHE A 128 -13.97 13.15 -1.63
C PHE A 128 -13.49 12.45 -0.36
N TYR A 129 -13.17 13.23 0.66
CA TYR A 129 -12.82 12.76 2.00
C TYR A 129 -13.34 13.74 3.05
N ASN A 130 -13.45 13.26 4.29
CA ASN A 130 -13.73 14.07 5.46
C ASN A 130 -12.47 14.13 6.35
N SER A 131 -12.38 15.13 7.23
CA SER A 131 -11.40 15.14 8.32
C SER A 131 -11.65 14.00 9.31
N GLU A 132 -12.92 13.64 9.53
CA GLU A 132 -13.35 12.63 10.49
C GLU A 132 -14.45 11.70 9.98
N GLY A 133 -14.64 10.57 10.67
CA GLY A 133 -15.72 9.63 10.44
C GLY A 133 -15.44 8.60 9.33
N TYR A 134 -16.50 7.99 8.80
CA TYR A 134 -16.39 6.84 7.89
C TYR A 134 -15.56 7.12 6.62
N ASN A 135 -15.68 8.34 6.07
CA ASN A 135 -14.95 8.81 4.90
C ASN A 135 -13.68 9.59 5.25
N GLN A 136 -13.11 9.38 6.45
CA GLN A 136 -11.88 10.03 6.85
C GLN A 136 -10.74 9.78 5.84
N TRP A 137 -9.89 10.79 5.64
CA TRP A 137 -8.65 10.67 4.87
C TRP A 137 -7.80 9.47 5.33
N ARG A 138 -7.33 8.66 4.38
CA ARG A 138 -6.62 7.39 4.67
C ARG A 138 -5.19 7.36 4.16
N ASP A 139 -4.75 8.37 3.41
CA ASP A 139 -3.37 8.46 2.99
C ASP A 139 -2.50 8.89 4.17
N VAL A 140 -1.23 8.45 4.17
CA VAL A 140 -0.27 8.77 5.23
C VAL A 140 0.10 10.25 5.18
N TYR A 141 0.04 10.87 4.00
CA TYR A 141 0.32 12.29 3.80
C TYR A 141 -0.97 13.09 3.66
N LYS A 142 -1.00 14.29 4.25
CA LYS A 142 -2.10 15.24 4.06
C LYS A 142 -2.20 15.67 2.59
N PRO A 143 -3.40 16.00 2.09
CA PRO A 143 -3.60 16.54 0.75
C PRO A 143 -2.67 17.71 0.39
N SER A 144 -2.34 18.61 1.33
CA SER A 144 -1.38 19.68 1.06
C SER A 144 0.06 19.21 0.87
N GLU A 145 0.52 18.24 1.67
CA GLU A 145 1.86 17.65 1.56
C GLU A 145 2.01 16.91 0.23
N ILE A 146 0.93 16.26 -0.19
CA ILE A 146 0.80 15.64 -1.50
C ILE A 146 0.98 16.67 -2.62
N LEU A 147 0.26 17.78 -2.54
CA LEU A 147 0.32 18.83 -3.55
C LEU A 147 1.69 19.54 -3.56
N GLU A 148 2.29 19.78 -2.40
CA GLU A 148 3.63 20.35 -2.26
C GLU A 148 4.67 19.46 -2.94
N SER A 149 4.68 18.16 -2.64
CA SER A 149 5.59 17.20 -3.28
C SER A 149 5.39 17.09 -4.79
N LEU A 150 4.15 17.21 -5.27
CA LEU A 150 3.83 17.29 -6.70
C LEU A 150 4.40 18.56 -7.34
N CYS A 151 4.28 19.72 -6.68
CA CYS A 151 4.89 20.96 -7.17
C CYS A 151 6.41 20.83 -7.25
N GLU A 152 7.06 20.37 -6.18
CA GLU A 152 8.51 20.20 -6.10
C GLU A 152 9.04 19.26 -7.19
N SER A 153 8.44 18.07 -7.32
CA SER A 153 8.85 17.08 -8.34
C SER A 153 8.67 17.56 -9.78
N ASN A 154 7.82 18.57 -10.01
CA ASN A 154 7.62 19.19 -11.32
C ASN A 154 8.33 20.55 -11.47
N ASN A 155 9.25 20.91 -10.55
CA ASN A 155 9.96 22.19 -10.52
C ASN A 155 9.02 23.42 -10.53
N LEU A 156 7.87 23.31 -9.85
CA LEU A 156 6.92 24.39 -9.66
C LEU A 156 7.13 25.04 -8.30
N SER A 157 6.74 26.31 -8.19
CA SER A 157 6.67 26.97 -6.88
C SER A 157 5.68 26.25 -5.95
N PRO A 158 5.92 26.26 -4.62
CA PRO A 158 5.01 25.66 -3.64
C PRO A 158 3.58 26.19 -3.77
N PRO A 159 2.56 25.37 -3.46
CA PRO A 159 1.17 25.80 -3.47
C PRO A 159 0.94 26.94 -2.47
N VAL A 160 0.24 28.00 -2.89
CA VAL A 160 -0.11 29.12 -2.02
C VAL A 160 -1.59 29.04 -1.64
N TYR A 161 -1.85 28.82 -0.36
CA TYR A 161 -3.20 28.73 0.20
C TYR A 161 -3.69 30.11 0.66
N SER A 162 -4.95 30.43 0.35
CA SER A 162 -5.61 31.68 0.78
C SER A 162 -7.11 31.45 0.96
N GLY A 163 -7.52 31.13 2.20
CA GLY A 163 -8.89 30.75 2.52
C GLY A 163 -9.33 29.54 1.67
N LEU A 164 -10.41 29.70 0.91
CA LEU A 164 -10.99 28.65 0.05
C LEU A 164 -10.30 28.50 -1.32
N LYS A 165 -9.03 28.93 -1.44
CA LYS A 165 -8.30 28.95 -2.71
C LYS A 165 -6.89 28.40 -2.53
N VAL A 166 -6.42 27.68 -3.54
CA VAL A 166 -5.01 27.32 -3.70
C VAL A 166 -4.52 27.77 -5.08
N VAL A 167 -3.33 28.36 -5.12
CA VAL A 167 -2.68 28.80 -6.36
C VAL A 167 -1.49 27.89 -6.65
N VAL A 168 -1.49 27.28 -7.84
CA VAL A 168 -0.44 26.39 -8.33
C VAL A 168 -0.13 26.74 -9.79
N ALA A 169 1.14 26.98 -10.11
CA ALA A 169 1.58 27.31 -11.48
C ALA A 169 0.76 28.45 -12.14
N GLY A 170 0.39 29.47 -11.37
CA GLY A 170 -0.42 30.60 -11.83
C GLY A 170 -1.91 30.30 -12.04
N LYS A 171 -2.36 29.07 -11.80
CA LYS A 171 -3.78 28.67 -11.82
C LYS A 171 -4.36 28.68 -10.42
N THR A 172 -5.57 29.21 -10.28
CA THR A 172 -6.30 29.23 -9.01
C THR A 172 -7.36 28.13 -9.00
N PHE A 173 -7.34 27.30 -7.96
CA PHE A 173 -8.34 26.29 -7.68
C PHE A 173 -9.12 26.68 -6.43
N LYS A 174 -10.42 26.38 -6.41
CA LYS A 174 -11.29 26.64 -5.26
C LYS A 174 -11.62 25.32 -4.56
N GLY A 175 -11.63 25.34 -3.24
CA GLY A 175 -11.93 24.18 -2.42
C GLY A 175 -12.25 24.59 -0.99
N ILE A 176 -12.76 23.64 -0.21
CA ILE A 176 -12.82 23.76 1.25
C ILE A 176 -11.52 23.17 1.76
N PHE A 177 -10.65 24.01 2.31
CA PHE A 177 -9.40 23.61 2.93
C PHE A 177 -9.56 23.89 4.42
N THR A 178 -9.39 22.87 5.24
CA THR A 178 -9.31 23.00 6.69
C THR A 178 -7.87 23.18 7.12
N ASP A 179 -7.63 23.69 8.32
CA ASP A 179 -6.27 23.80 8.87
C ASP A 179 -5.60 22.41 9.01
N GLU A 180 -6.41 21.35 9.15
CA GLU A 180 -5.93 19.96 9.14
C GLU A 180 -5.43 19.53 7.76
N ASP A 181 -5.97 20.08 6.67
CA ASP A 181 -5.56 19.75 5.31
C ASP A 181 -4.25 20.41 4.91
N ILE A 182 -3.88 21.49 5.63
CA ILE A 182 -2.70 22.31 5.37
C ILE A 182 -1.58 21.86 6.32
N LYS A 183 -0.36 21.81 5.79
CA LYS A 183 0.85 21.59 6.57
C LYS A 183 1.13 22.86 7.38
N GLU A 184 1.30 22.72 8.69
CA GLU A 184 1.67 23.82 9.60
C GLU A 184 3.00 24.48 9.21
#